data_AF-A0A960EHQ2-F1
#
_entry.id   AF-A0A960EHQ2-F1
#
_cell.length_a   1.000
_cell.length_b   1.000
_cell.length_c   1.000
_cell.angle_alpha   90.00
_cell.angle_beta   90.00
_cell.angle_gamma   90.00
#
_symmetry.space_group_name_H-M   'P 1'
#
loop_
_entity.id
_entity.type
_entity.pdbx_description
1 polymer ?
#
loop_
_entity_poly.entity_id
_entity_poly.type
_entity_poly.pdbx_seq_one_letter_code
_entity_poly.pdbx_strand_id
1 'polypeptide(L)'
;MDSDAASSEVGDGSDARWAAAVAVLDRVNSSATEPVEVRRGLSLLVRQDDVLVRVRPRAAEPVAAREVEVARALADAGVPCTELVGGRGQPWVEDGHVVTAWRWEETVGSPTPADVGRLARDLRERTVGTYVHDVSRFDPLTAIRNAVAPAPIGDEGGDFVRRRAQELAPDW
;
A
#
# COMPACT_ATOMS: atom_id res chain seq x y z
N MET A 1 -36.70 -26.64 -21.68
CA MET A 1 -36.61 -25.23 -21.25
C MET A 1 -36.79 -25.26 -19.74
N ASP A 2 -35.69 -25.19 -19.01
CA ASP A 2 -35.59 -24.31 -17.86
C ASP A 2 -34.12 -24.06 -17.56
N SER A 3 -33.86 -22.79 -17.38
CA SER A 3 -32.57 -22.13 -17.45
C SER A 3 -31.88 -22.17 -16.10
N ASP A 4 -30.63 -22.66 -16.12
CA ASP A 4 -29.45 -21.99 -15.59
C ASP A 4 -29.58 -21.29 -14.22
N ALA A 5 -29.18 -22.01 -13.17
CA ALA A 5 -28.77 -21.40 -11.90
C ALA A 5 -27.24 -21.32 -11.89
N ALA A 6 -26.71 -20.25 -12.51
CA ALA A 6 -25.33 -19.83 -12.31
C ALA A 6 -25.16 -19.43 -10.83
N SER A 7 -24.66 -20.38 -10.04
CA SER A 7 -24.12 -20.09 -8.71
C SER A 7 -22.83 -19.31 -8.92
N SER A 8 -22.84 -18.01 -8.64
CA SER A 8 -21.63 -17.19 -8.67
C SER A 8 -20.76 -17.54 -7.47
N GLU A 9 -19.63 -18.20 -7.72
CA GLU A 9 -18.54 -18.35 -6.77
C GLU A 9 -17.92 -16.99 -6.46
N VAL A 10 -18.29 -16.41 -5.31
CA VAL A 10 -17.61 -15.27 -4.69
C VAL A 10 -17.18 -15.72 -3.29
N GLY A 11 -16.22 -16.64 -3.21
CA GLY A 11 -15.83 -17.29 -1.95
C GLY A 11 -14.32 -17.50 -1.71
N ASP A 12 -13.47 -17.44 -2.73
CA ASP A 12 -12.12 -18.04 -2.64
C ASP A 12 -10.98 -17.03 -2.32
N GLY A 13 -11.12 -15.76 -2.69
CA GLY A 13 -10.03 -14.76 -2.53
C GLY A 13 -9.84 -14.19 -1.12
N SER A 14 -10.71 -14.52 -0.16
CA SER A 14 -10.59 -14.10 1.24
C SER A 14 -9.56 -14.94 1.97
N ASP A 15 -9.65 -16.25 1.80
CA ASP A 15 -8.87 -17.23 2.54
C ASP A 15 -7.42 -17.26 2.03
N ALA A 16 -7.22 -17.12 0.71
CA ALA A 16 -5.89 -17.02 0.13
C ALA A 16 -5.11 -15.78 0.62
N ARG A 17 -5.76 -14.61 0.75
CA ARG A 17 -5.11 -13.41 1.29
C ARG A 17 -4.76 -13.55 2.76
N TRP A 18 -5.64 -14.18 3.53
CA TRP A 18 -5.38 -14.47 4.94
C TRP A 18 -4.21 -15.45 5.11
N ALA A 19 -4.20 -16.55 4.35
CA ALA A 19 -3.12 -17.52 4.34
C ALA A 19 -1.77 -16.88 3.99
N ALA A 20 -1.72 -16.04 2.95
CA ALA A 20 -0.53 -15.27 2.59
C ALA A 20 -0.07 -14.32 3.72
N ALA A 21 -1.00 -13.69 4.44
CA ALA A 21 -0.68 -12.85 5.59
C ALA A 21 -0.04 -13.65 6.72
N VAL A 22 -0.67 -14.78 7.10
CA VAL A 22 -0.18 -15.68 8.16
C VAL A 22 1.18 -16.26 7.80
N ALA A 23 1.38 -16.71 6.56
CA ALA A 23 2.67 -17.25 6.11
C ALA A 23 3.82 -16.24 6.23
N VAL A 24 3.57 -14.96 5.96
CA VAL A 24 4.58 -13.91 6.15
C VAL A 24 4.74 -13.56 7.62
N LEU A 25 3.66 -13.50 8.40
CA LEU A 25 3.73 -13.29 9.84
C LEU A 25 4.60 -14.36 10.51
N ASP A 26 4.35 -15.65 10.26
CA ASP A 26 5.15 -16.77 10.79
C ASP A 26 6.63 -16.67 10.40
N ARG A 27 6.92 -16.10 9.22
CA ARG A 27 8.29 -15.90 8.74
C ARG A 27 9.02 -14.78 9.48
N VAL A 28 8.33 -13.68 9.79
CA VAL A 28 8.98 -12.43 10.26
C VAL A 28 8.71 -12.11 11.72
N ASN A 29 7.79 -12.83 12.35
CA ASN A 29 7.36 -12.63 13.72
C ASN A 29 7.31 -13.97 14.47
N SER A 30 8.18 -14.13 15.47
CA SER A 30 8.14 -15.28 16.37
C SER A 30 7.16 -15.01 17.52
N SER A 31 5.87 -14.99 17.20
CA SER A 31 4.79 -14.71 18.15
C SER A 31 3.88 -15.91 18.33
N ALA A 32 3.38 -16.08 19.56
CA ALA A 32 2.32 -17.04 19.89
C ALA A 32 0.92 -16.39 19.91
N THR A 33 0.83 -15.07 19.71
CA THR A 33 -0.43 -14.33 19.67
C THR A 33 -1.17 -14.64 18.38
N GLU A 34 -2.49 -14.73 18.44
CA GLU A 34 -3.30 -14.95 17.24
C GLU A 34 -3.30 -13.70 16.32
N PRO A 35 -3.10 -13.84 15.00
CA PRO A 35 -3.25 -12.74 14.06
C PRO A 35 -4.67 -12.18 14.04
N VAL A 36 -4.80 -10.86 13.94
CA VAL A 36 -6.07 -10.15 13.95
C VAL A 36 -6.23 -9.33 12.67
N GLU A 37 -7.40 -9.42 12.04
CA GLU A 37 -7.75 -8.54 10.92
C GLU A 37 -7.93 -7.09 11.41
N VAL A 38 -7.15 -6.16 10.84
CA VAL A 38 -7.28 -4.72 11.11
C VAL A 38 -8.23 -4.07 10.10
N ARG A 39 -8.14 -4.46 8.83
CA ARG A 39 -8.96 -3.89 7.75
C ARG A 39 -9.00 -4.82 6.54
N ARG A 40 -10.17 -4.89 5.89
CA ARG A 40 -10.36 -5.56 4.61
C ARG A 40 -10.94 -4.61 3.57
N GLY A 41 -10.36 -4.62 2.37
CA GLY A 41 -10.75 -3.81 1.22
C GLY A 41 -9.81 -4.03 0.04
N LEU A 42 -9.36 -2.95 -0.60
CA LEU A 42 -8.33 -2.98 -1.66
C LEU A 42 -7.00 -3.63 -1.20
N SER A 43 -6.79 -3.70 0.11
CA SER A 43 -5.75 -4.51 0.74
C SER A 43 -6.34 -5.19 1.95
N LEU A 44 -5.83 -6.37 2.30
CA LEU A 44 -6.05 -6.97 3.61
C LEU A 44 -4.92 -6.53 4.53
N LEU A 45 -5.26 -6.01 5.71
CA LEU A 45 -4.33 -5.66 6.79
C LEU A 45 -4.54 -6.64 7.94
N VAL A 46 -3.48 -7.37 8.31
CA VAL A 46 -3.48 -8.33 9.42
C VAL A 46 -2.36 -7.95 10.38
N ARG A 47 -2.65 -7.88 11.68
CA ARG A 47 -1.70 -7.55 12.73
C ARG A 47 -1.44 -8.77 13.61
N GLN A 48 -0.21 -8.93 14.06
CA GLN A 48 0.15 -9.83 15.15
C GLN A 48 1.21 -9.12 16.00
N ASP A 49 0.92 -8.91 17.28
CA ASP A 49 1.71 -8.07 18.19
C ASP A 49 2.06 -6.69 17.60
N ASP A 50 3.35 -6.39 17.39
CA ASP A 50 3.84 -5.13 16.82
C ASP A 50 4.17 -5.22 15.32
N VAL A 51 3.67 -6.24 14.63
CA VAL A 51 3.84 -6.42 13.18
C VAL A 51 2.50 -6.31 12.46
N LEU A 52 2.46 -5.47 11.43
CA LEU A 52 1.35 -5.35 10.50
C LEU A 52 1.75 -5.84 9.11
N VAL A 53 1.02 -6.80 8.59
CA VAL A 53 1.17 -7.31 7.24
C VAL A 53 0.07 -6.77 6.34
N ARG A 54 0.47 -6.27 5.17
CA ARG A 54 -0.42 -5.76 4.13
C ARG A 54 -0.34 -6.64 2.90
N VAL A 55 -1.47 -7.24 2.54
CA VAL A 55 -1.63 -8.16 1.39
C VAL A 55 -2.43 -7.49 0.28
N ARG A 56 -1.89 -7.55 -0.95
CA ARG A 56 -2.51 -7.03 -2.19
C ARG A 56 -2.41 -8.08 -3.31
N PRO A 57 -3.21 -7.97 -4.38
CA PRO A 57 -3.04 -8.82 -5.57
C PRO A 57 -1.62 -8.69 -6.17
N ARG A 58 -1.10 -9.74 -6.81
CA ARG A 58 0.23 -9.75 -7.47
C ARG A 58 0.49 -8.56 -8.39
N ALA A 59 -0.54 -8.07 -9.07
CA ALA A 59 -0.44 -6.91 -9.97
C ALA A 59 0.02 -5.62 -9.27
N ALA A 60 -0.11 -5.54 -7.94
CA ALA A 60 0.34 -4.40 -7.14
C ALA A 60 1.84 -4.47 -6.76
N GLU A 61 2.58 -5.50 -7.18
CA GLU A 61 3.98 -5.67 -6.80
C GLU A 61 4.88 -4.48 -7.15
N PRO A 62 4.81 -3.87 -8.36
CA PRO A 62 5.65 -2.71 -8.65
C PRO A 62 5.39 -1.53 -7.69
N VAL A 63 4.13 -1.36 -7.26
CA VAL A 63 3.76 -0.35 -6.26
C VAL A 63 4.32 -0.73 -4.89
N ALA A 64 4.19 -2.00 -4.50
CA ALA A 64 4.70 -2.50 -3.22
C ALA A 64 6.23 -2.37 -3.11
N ALA A 65 6.96 -2.76 -4.16
CA ALA A 65 8.42 -2.63 -4.22
C ALA A 65 8.83 -1.18 -4.07
N ARG A 66 8.16 -0.28 -4.80
CA ARG A 66 8.42 1.16 -4.72
C ARG A 66 8.16 1.73 -3.32
N GLU A 67 7.05 1.37 -2.68
CA GLU A 67 6.75 1.82 -1.31
C GLU A 67 7.80 1.36 -0.30
N VAL A 68 8.28 0.11 -0.44
CA VAL A 68 9.34 -0.44 0.41
C VAL A 68 10.66 0.31 0.21
N GLU A 69 11.07 0.56 -1.04
CA GLU A 69 12.29 1.31 -1.34
C GLU A 69 12.21 2.76 -0.85
N VAL A 70 11.05 3.41 -1.01
CA VAL A 70 10.82 4.75 -0.44
C VAL A 70 10.94 4.70 1.09
N ALA A 71 10.33 3.74 1.77
CA ALA A 71 10.43 3.63 3.22
C ALA A 71 11.87 3.43 3.69
N ARG A 72 12.67 2.62 2.97
CA ARG A 72 14.12 2.47 3.24
C ARG A 72 14.86 3.78 3.09
N ALA A 73 14.67 4.47 1.98
CA ALA A 73 15.32 5.75 1.73
C ALA A 73 14.94 6.83 2.77
N LEU A 74 13.69 6.84 3.23
CA LEU A 74 13.24 7.73 4.30
C LEU A 74 13.90 7.39 5.64
N ALA A 75 13.94 6.10 6.00
CA ALA A 75 14.62 5.65 7.21
C ALA A 75 16.12 5.95 7.18
N ASP A 76 16.80 5.70 6.06
CA ASP A 76 18.22 6.00 5.86
C ASP A 76 18.51 7.51 5.94
N ALA A 77 17.59 8.35 5.46
CA ALA A 77 17.64 9.80 5.59
C ALA A 77 17.23 10.31 6.99
N GLY A 78 16.82 9.41 7.90
CA GLY A 78 16.32 9.75 9.23
C GLY A 78 14.99 10.51 9.21
N VAL A 79 14.20 10.44 8.13
CA VAL A 79 12.83 10.98 8.11
C VAL A 79 11.92 10.04 8.89
N PRO A 80 11.08 10.55 9.82
CA PRO A 80 10.12 9.70 10.53
C PRO A 80 9.18 8.97 9.55
N CYS A 81 9.24 7.64 9.54
CA CYS A 81 8.36 6.77 8.77
C CYS A 81 8.16 5.44 9.51
N THR A 82 7.08 4.73 9.18
CA THR A 82 6.85 3.39 9.74
C THR A 82 7.98 2.44 9.33
N GLU A 83 8.55 1.75 10.32
CA GLU A 83 9.67 0.82 10.09
C GLU A 83 9.22 -0.43 9.30
N LEU A 84 10.12 -0.94 8.47
CA LEU A 84 9.93 -2.20 7.76
C LEU A 84 10.33 -3.39 8.65
N VAL A 85 9.51 -4.42 8.71
CA VAL A 85 9.81 -5.67 9.42
C VAL A 85 10.29 -6.73 8.41
N GLY A 86 11.35 -7.48 8.72
CA GLY A 86 11.92 -8.49 7.79
C GLY A 86 12.93 -7.96 6.78
N GLY A 87 13.40 -6.72 6.94
CA GLY A 87 14.58 -6.18 6.25
C GLY A 87 14.44 -6.01 4.73
N ARG A 88 15.53 -6.31 4.00
CA ARG A 88 15.65 -6.02 2.55
C ARG A 88 14.89 -6.97 1.62
N GLY A 89 14.38 -8.10 2.12
CA GLY A 89 13.78 -9.16 1.31
C GLY A 89 12.34 -8.94 0.85
N GLN A 90 11.70 -7.83 1.27
CA GLN A 90 10.32 -7.51 0.92
C GLN A 90 10.23 -6.50 -0.25
N PRO A 91 9.10 -6.42 -0.97
CA PRO A 91 7.87 -7.21 -0.78
C PRO A 91 8.05 -8.70 -1.15
N TRP A 92 7.28 -9.58 -0.49
CA TRP A 92 7.22 -11.00 -0.83
C TRP A 92 6.06 -11.31 -1.75
N VAL A 93 6.19 -12.35 -2.57
CA VAL A 93 5.09 -12.94 -3.33
C VAL A 93 4.71 -14.26 -2.70
N GLU A 94 3.48 -14.35 -2.18
CA GLU A 94 2.93 -15.56 -1.56
C GLU A 94 1.58 -15.86 -2.21
N ASP A 95 1.43 -17.07 -2.78
CA ASP A 95 0.18 -17.56 -3.38
C ASP A 95 -0.54 -16.54 -4.29
N GLY A 96 0.21 -15.91 -5.20
CA GLY A 96 -0.35 -14.92 -6.14
C GLY A 96 -0.71 -13.57 -5.52
N HIS A 97 -0.24 -13.30 -4.30
CA HIS A 97 -0.39 -12.03 -3.60
C HIS A 97 0.97 -11.40 -3.32
N VAL A 98 1.01 -10.07 -3.32
CA VAL A 98 2.18 -9.33 -2.85
C VAL A 98 1.95 -8.89 -1.41
N VAL A 99 2.96 -9.11 -0.57
CA VAL A 99 2.90 -8.94 0.87
C VAL A 99 4.03 -8.04 1.36
N THR A 100 3.71 -7.07 2.21
CA THR A 100 4.67 -6.18 2.89
C THR A 100 4.45 -6.20 4.38
N ALA A 101 5.50 -6.13 5.18
CA ALA A 101 5.44 -6.18 6.64
C ALA A 101 6.06 -4.91 7.25
N TRP A 102 5.33 -4.33 8.20
CA TRP A 102 5.58 -3.02 8.79
C TRP A 102 5.48 -3.12 10.30
N ARG A 103 6.21 -2.27 11.02
CA ARG A 103 6.01 -2.11 12.46
C ARG A 103 4.64 -1.48 12.70
N TRP A 104 3.88 -2.04 13.61
CA TRP A 104 2.65 -1.45 14.08
C TRP A 104 2.95 -0.34 15.08
N GLU A 105 2.41 0.84 14.82
CA GLU A 105 2.49 1.99 15.72
C GLU A 105 1.12 2.25 16.32
N GLU A 106 1.05 2.36 17.65
CA GLU A 106 -0.19 2.72 18.34
C GLU A 106 -0.55 4.19 18.04
N THR A 107 -1.83 4.45 17.80
CA THR A 107 -2.30 5.81 17.53
C THR A 107 -2.34 6.60 18.84
N VAL A 108 -1.47 7.61 18.97
CA VAL A 108 -1.39 8.46 20.16
C VAL A 108 -2.26 9.73 20.10
N GLY A 109 -2.87 10.02 18.94
CA GLY A 109 -3.74 11.17 18.73
C GLY A 109 -3.85 11.58 17.26
N SER A 110 -4.61 12.65 17.00
CA SER A 110 -4.74 13.21 15.66
C SER A 110 -3.65 14.25 15.38
N PRO A 111 -2.98 14.20 14.21
CA PRO A 111 -1.97 15.18 13.87
C PRO A 111 -2.59 16.58 13.70
N THR A 112 -1.90 17.61 14.20
CA THR A 112 -2.24 19.01 13.94
C THR A 112 -1.65 19.46 12.60
N PRO A 113 -2.15 20.57 12.00
CA PRO A 113 -1.52 21.16 10.82
C PRO A 113 -0.02 21.48 11.02
N ALA A 114 0.38 21.83 12.26
CA ALA A 114 1.77 22.10 12.59
C ALA A 114 2.64 20.82 12.57
N ASP A 115 2.08 19.68 12.97
CA ASP A 115 2.77 18.38 12.86
C ASP A 115 3.04 18.02 11.41
N VAL A 116 2.02 18.18 10.55
CA VAL A 116 2.14 17.93 9.11
C VAL A 116 3.18 18.87 8.49
N GLY A 117 3.16 20.16 8.86
CA GLY A 117 4.14 21.14 8.39
C GLY A 117 5.58 20.81 8.79
N ARG A 118 5.78 20.33 10.02
CA ARG A 118 7.10 19.84 10.48
C ARG A 118 7.56 18.61 9.70
N LEU A 119 6.69 17.61 9.54
CA LEU A 119 7.02 16.41 8.78
C LEU A 119 7.37 16.73 7.32
N ALA A 120 6.62 17.64 6.68
CA ALA A 120 6.90 18.08 5.32
C ALA A 120 8.26 18.80 5.20
N ARG A 121 8.60 19.62 6.19
CA ARG A 121 9.91 20.26 6.28
C ARG A 121 11.02 19.22 6.47
N ASP A 122 10.87 18.31 7.42
CA ASP A 122 11.85 17.24 7.67
C ASP A 122 12.07 16.39 6.43
N LEU A 123 11.00 15.98 5.76
CA LEU A 123 11.05 15.26 4.50
C LEU A 123 11.88 16.03 3.48
N ARG A 124 11.56 17.31 3.25
CA ARG A 124 12.30 18.14 2.29
C ARG A 124 13.77 18.28 2.67
N GLU A 125 14.06 18.70 3.90
CA GLU A 125 15.43 19.04 4.31
C GLU A 125 16.33 17.81 4.34
N ARG A 126 15.82 16.65 4.78
CA ARG A 126 16.61 15.42 4.91
C ARG A 126 16.73 14.61 3.63
N THR A 127 15.89 14.86 2.63
CA THR A 127 15.96 14.16 1.33
C THR A 127 16.57 15.00 0.20
N VAL A 128 16.91 16.27 0.46
CA VAL A 128 17.67 17.08 -0.51
C VAL A 128 19.03 16.42 -0.76
N GLY A 129 19.23 15.94 -1.99
CA GLY A 129 20.45 15.25 -2.41
C GLY A 129 20.43 13.73 -2.16
N THR A 130 19.37 13.18 -1.56
CA THR A 130 19.15 11.73 -1.51
C THR A 130 18.72 11.26 -2.90
N TYR A 131 19.67 10.73 -3.67
CA TYR A 131 19.37 10.05 -4.92
C TYR A 131 18.94 8.63 -4.62
N VAL A 132 17.63 8.40 -4.59
CA VAL A 132 17.11 7.04 -4.59
C VAL A 132 17.12 6.55 -6.04
N HIS A 133 18.29 6.08 -6.49
CA HIS A 133 18.51 5.64 -7.87
C HIS A 133 17.59 4.49 -8.28
N ASP A 134 17.09 3.72 -7.31
CA ASP A 134 16.27 2.52 -7.52
C ASP A 134 14.77 2.74 -7.29
N VAL A 135 14.33 3.96 -6.94
CA VAL A 135 12.90 4.27 -6.84
C VAL A 135 12.42 4.80 -8.19
N SER A 136 11.63 3.99 -8.89
CA SER A 136 10.88 4.43 -10.07
C SER A 136 10.18 5.75 -9.80
N ARG A 137 10.32 6.72 -10.72
CA ARG A 137 9.66 8.02 -10.62
C ARG A 137 8.14 7.82 -10.52
N PHE A 138 7.49 8.43 -9.54
CA PHE A 138 6.02 8.43 -9.50
C PHE A 138 5.49 9.28 -10.64
N ASP A 139 4.52 8.73 -11.37
CA ASP A 139 3.65 9.54 -12.20
C ASP A 139 2.27 9.67 -11.52
N PRO A 140 2.04 10.74 -10.75
CA PRO A 140 0.77 10.97 -10.07
C PRO A 140 -0.39 11.13 -11.06
N LEU A 141 -0.16 11.70 -12.24
CA LEU A 141 -1.22 11.89 -13.23
C LEU A 141 -1.66 10.56 -13.83
N THR A 142 -0.71 9.67 -14.12
CA THR A 142 -1.05 8.30 -14.54
C THR A 142 -1.73 7.51 -13.43
N ALA A 143 -1.25 7.61 -12.18
CA ALA A 143 -1.87 6.93 -11.04
C ALA A 143 -3.33 7.37 -10.80
N ILE A 144 -3.59 8.69 -10.84
CA ILE A 144 -4.93 9.26 -10.70
C ILE A 144 -5.85 8.82 -11.83
N ARG A 145 -5.37 8.87 -13.09
CA ARG A 145 -6.14 8.39 -14.25
C ARG A 145 -6.52 6.93 -14.13
N ASN A 146 -5.60 6.08 -13.68
CA ASN A 146 -5.87 4.66 -13.47
C ASN A 146 -6.90 4.42 -12.36
N ALA A 147 -6.88 5.23 -11.29
CA ALA A 147 -7.82 5.11 -10.18
C ALA A 147 -9.28 5.38 -10.59
N VAL A 148 -9.50 6.30 -11.56
CA VAL A 148 -10.84 6.64 -12.06
C VAL A 148 -11.21 5.94 -13.37
N ALA A 149 -10.31 5.12 -13.94
CA ALA A 149 -10.58 4.38 -15.17
C ALA A 149 -11.81 3.44 -15.09
N PRO A 150 -12.13 2.80 -13.94
CA PRO A 150 -13.35 2.00 -13.81
C PRO A 150 -14.64 2.83 -13.72
N ALA A 151 -14.56 4.14 -13.47
CA ALA A 151 -15.75 4.98 -13.34
C ALA A 151 -16.41 5.17 -14.72
N PRO A 152 -17.73 4.99 -14.83
CA PRO A 152 -18.45 5.18 -16.09
C PRO A 152 -18.23 6.57 -16.68
N ILE A 153 -18.29 6.68 -18.01
CA ILE A 153 -18.36 7.97 -18.68
C ILE A 153 -19.69 8.63 -18.30
N GLY A 154 -19.66 9.90 -17.87
CA GLY A 154 -20.81 10.60 -17.32
C GLY A 154 -20.92 10.56 -15.80
N ASP A 155 -20.04 9.81 -15.12
CA ASP A 155 -19.85 9.95 -13.67
C ASP A 155 -19.18 11.30 -13.37
N GLU A 156 -19.86 12.18 -12.64
CA GLU A 156 -19.40 13.56 -12.40
C GLU A 156 -18.01 13.60 -11.76
N GLY A 157 -17.75 12.72 -10.78
CA GLY A 157 -16.46 12.63 -10.09
C GLY A 157 -15.35 12.12 -11.01
N GLY A 158 -15.60 11.03 -11.73
CA GLY A 158 -14.67 10.46 -12.71
C GLY A 158 -14.37 11.42 -13.86
N ASP A 159 -15.39 12.07 -14.41
CA ASP A 159 -15.27 13.06 -15.49
C ASP A 159 -14.47 14.29 -15.03
N PHE A 160 -14.74 14.79 -13.82
CA PHE A 160 -13.96 15.89 -13.24
C PHE A 160 -12.48 15.55 -13.13
N VAL A 161 -12.15 14.39 -12.53
CA VAL A 161 -10.75 13.97 -12.33
C VAL A 161 -10.05 13.74 -13.67
N ARG A 162 -10.69 13.09 -14.65
CA ARG A 162 -10.13 12.85 -15.99
C ARG A 162 -9.76 14.17 -16.68
N ARG A 163 -10.66 15.17 -16.65
CA ARG A 163 -10.40 16.50 -17.20
C ARG A 163 -9.25 17.21 -16.51
N ARG A 164 -9.22 17.26 -15.17
CA ARG A 164 -8.16 17.94 -14.43
C ARG A 164 -6.79 17.31 -14.65
N ALA A 165 -6.71 15.98 -14.75
CA ALA A 165 -5.47 15.29 -15.07
C ALA A 165 -4.95 15.65 -16.47
N GLN A 166 -5.85 15.83 -17.45
CA GLN A 166 -5.48 16.23 -18.81
C GLN A 166 -5.00 17.69 -18.89
N GLU A 167 -5.64 18.59 -18.14
CA GLU A 167 -5.23 20.01 -18.05
C GLU A 167 -3.85 20.19 -17.40
N LEU A 168 -3.47 19.32 -16.46
CA LEU A 168 -2.19 19.37 -15.75
C LEU A 168 -1.04 18.65 -16.46
N ALA A 169 -1.35 17.81 -17.46
CA ALA A 169 -0.35 17.00 -18.16
C ALA A 169 0.71 17.80 -18.95
N PRO A 170 0.44 18.97 -19.54
CA PRO A 170 1.45 19.73 -20.28
C PRO A 170 2.60 20.26 -19.42
N ASP A 171 2.36 20.50 -18.12
CA ASP A 171 3.28 21.15 -17.20
C ASP A 171 3.94 20.17 -16.20
N TRP A 172 3.73 18.86 -16.37
CA TRP A 172 4.19 17.78 -15.48
C TRP A 172 5.39 17.01 -16.05
#